data_AF-A0ABD3MY68-F1
#
_entry.id   AF-A0ABD3MY68-F1
#
_cell.length_a   1.000
_cell.length_b   1.000
_cell.length_c   1.000
_cell.angle_alpha   90.00
_cell.angle_beta   90.00
_cell.angle_gamma   90.00
#
_symmetry.space_group_name_H-M   'P 1'
#
loop_
_entity.id
_entity.type
_entity.pdbx_description
1 polymer ?
#
loop_
_entity_poly.entity_id
_entity_poly.type
_entity_poly.pdbx_seq_one_letter_code
_entity_poly.pdbx_strand_id
1 'polypeptide(L)'
;MSTDTASDEYLRCIVIEGDGKTPPPPRGAMIPFNENSTRAMSKKIRVYVLRDFLFRNYSSTLTMGSTVLDVAGGKGDLSWILRNIDGVNSIIADPRTPNHQRLLKSVEFLLNHPEEAVIRAVEGLPTHQPLAKLLLPHLIDEKGRNDTEQGRQIVINSSPEYMRIHIDNTLVGILRQVRNNPSGSELTSWDEHWETEKREIKSNKVHYGGTAPKPSSIAKVDGMERDNQISDSRLALNAFHSLDMIVGFHPDQATEAAIDLALLLRLPFVVVPCCVFPSEFPERNFKGKRVRQYSDFVEYLCNKHHKIRREKLPFVETDTAKNVVLYMLKDDF
;
A
#
# COMPACT_ATOMS: atom_id res chain seq x y z
N MET A 1 -58.27 11.81 -24.26
CA MET A 1 -57.98 13.13 -23.66
C MET A 1 -56.99 12.82 -22.53
N SER A 2 -55.68 12.91 -22.75
CA SER A 2 -54.89 14.17 -22.65
C SER A 2 -55.11 14.78 -21.26
N THR A 3 -54.15 14.92 -20.35
CA THR A 3 -52.71 15.29 -20.42
C THR A 3 -52.10 15.18 -19.01
N ASP A 4 -50.76 14.98 -18.92
CA ASP A 4 -49.76 15.66 -18.04
C ASP A 4 -50.00 15.79 -16.52
N THR A 5 -49.04 15.76 -15.58
CA THR A 5 -47.58 15.95 -15.56
C THR A 5 -47.02 15.55 -14.17
N ALA A 6 -45.71 15.38 -14.09
CA ALA A 6 -44.89 14.98 -12.93
C ALA A 6 -44.87 15.95 -11.72
N SER A 7 -44.49 15.44 -10.53
CA SER A 7 -43.46 16.05 -9.65
C SER A 7 -43.12 15.19 -8.43
N ASP A 8 -41.81 15.12 -8.13
CA ASP A 8 -41.16 14.66 -6.89
C ASP A 8 -41.84 15.13 -5.60
N GLU A 9 -41.91 14.27 -4.57
CA GLU A 9 -41.85 14.74 -3.18
C GLU A 9 -41.02 13.78 -2.31
N TYR A 10 -39.97 14.36 -1.74
CA TYR A 10 -39.01 13.83 -0.79
C TYR A 10 -39.65 13.09 0.39
N LEU A 11 -38.97 12.02 0.85
CA LEU A 11 -39.21 11.40 2.15
C LEU A 11 -39.25 12.45 3.26
N ARG A 12 -40.43 12.64 3.85
CA ARG A 12 -40.61 13.35 5.12
C ARG A 12 -40.08 12.46 6.26
N CYS A 13 -39.03 12.92 6.92
CA CYS A 13 -38.59 12.38 8.21
C CYS A 13 -39.73 12.51 9.23
N ILE A 14 -40.13 11.37 9.79
CA ILE A 14 -41.02 11.30 10.95
C ILE A 14 -40.19 11.70 12.17
N VAL A 15 -40.51 12.85 12.76
CA VAL A 15 -39.99 13.27 14.07
C VAL A 15 -40.77 12.49 15.12
N ILE A 16 -40.10 11.57 15.82
CA ILE A 16 -40.61 10.99 17.06
C ILE A 16 -40.19 11.94 18.18
N GLU A 17 -41.16 12.64 18.78
CA GLU A 17 -40.95 13.43 19.99
C GLU A 17 -40.64 12.47 21.16
N GLY A 18 -39.39 12.47 21.62
CA GLY A 18 -38.92 11.72 22.79
C GLY A 18 -38.25 12.67 23.77
N ASP A 19 -38.68 12.58 25.04
CA ASP A 19 -38.34 13.45 26.16
C ASP A 19 -36.86 13.83 26.28
N GLY A 20 -36.48 14.98 25.70
CA GLY A 20 -35.82 16.12 26.35
C GLY A 20 -34.58 15.94 27.23
N LYS A 21 -33.96 14.75 27.34
CA LYS A 21 -32.73 14.54 28.13
C LYS A 21 -31.80 13.54 27.44
N THR A 22 -31.11 14.02 26.40
CA THR A 22 -29.84 13.40 25.98
C THR A 22 -28.84 13.55 27.13
N PRO A 23 -28.15 12.49 27.57
CA PRO A 23 -27.06 12.63 28.53
C PRO A 23 -25.99 13.56 27.93
N PRO A 24 -25.40 14.47 28.72
CA PRO A 24 -24.42 15.41 28.19
C PRO A 24 -23.23 14.61 27.65
N PRO A 25 -22.63 15.05 26.52
CA PRO A 25 -21.40 14.45 26.04
C PRO A 25 -20.35 14.49 27.17
N PRO A 26 -19.49 13.46 27.30
CA PRO A 26 -18.45 13.45 28.31
C PRO A 26 -17.61 14.72 28.15
N ARG A 27 -17.46 15.48 29.25
CA ARG A 27 -16.64 16.71 29.29
C ARG A 27 -15.15 16.36 29.20
N GLY A 28 -14.73 15.87 28.05
CA GLY A 28 -13.37 16.05 27.57
C GLY A 28 -13.27 17.46 27.00
N ALA A 29 -12.17 18.18 27.27
CA ALA A 29 -11.95 19.50 26.71
C ALA A 29 -12.16 19.46 25.19
N MET A 30 -13.17 20.16 24.66
CA MET A 30 -13.26 20.40 23.22
C MET A 30 -12.02 21.20 22.83
N ILE A 31 -11.03 20.51 22.26
CA ILE A 31 -9.87 21.18 21.67
C ILE A 31 -10.39 21.99 20.48
N PRO A 32 -10.01 23.27 20.35
CA PRO A 32 -10.50 24.13 19.27
C PRO A 32 -10.26 23.47 17.91
N PHE A 33 -11.28 23.50 17.05
CA PHE A 33 -11.15 23.15 15.65
C PHE A 33 -9.98 23.93 15.04
N ASN A 34 -8.93 23.22 14.62
CA ASN A 34 -7.79 23.87 14.01
C ASN A 34 -8.04 24.02 12.51
N GLU A 35 -8.62 25.16 12.13
CA GLU A 35 -8.84 25.55 10.73
C GLU A 35 -7.54 25.56 9.90
N ASN A 36 -6.38 25.71 10.55
CA ASN A 36 -5.07 25.67 9.90
C ASN A 36 -4.55 24.24 9.67
N SER A 37 -5.30 23.20 10.04
CA SER A 37 -4.89 21.81 9.79
C SER A 37 -4.95 21.50 8.29
N THR A 38 -3.82 21.11 7.71
CA THR A 38 -3.72 20.66 6.31
C THR A 38 -3.62 19.13 6.19
N ARG A 39 -3.96 18.40 7.27
CA ARG A 39 -3.81 16.93 7.35
C ARG A 39 -4.60 16.22 6.25
N ALA A 40 -5.85 16.65 6.03
CA ALA A 40 -6.72 16.14 4.97
C ALA A 40 -6.15 16.31 3.55
N MET A 41 -5.19 17.22 3.36
CA MET A 41 -4.51 17.46 2.08
C MET A 41 -3.10 16.83 2.01
N SER A 42 -2.71 16.06 3.02
CA SER A 42 -1.37 15.48 3.09
C SER A 42 -1.17 14.43 2.00
N LYS A 43 0.02 14.42 1.36
CA LYS A 43 0.45 13.32 0.48
C LYS A 43 0.41 11.95 1.17
N LYS A 44 0.47 11.92 2.51
CA LYS A 44 0.34 10.69 3.32
C LYS A 44 -1.03 10.03 3.22
N ILE A 45 -2.08 10.75 2.82
CA ILE A 45 -3.42 10.20 2.64
C ILE A 45 -3.50 9.29 1.41
N ARG A 46 -2.63 9.51 0.42
CA ARG A 46 -2.70 8.80 -0.86
C ARG A 46 -2.53 7.28 -0.72
N VAL A 47 -1.81 6.82 0.31
CA VAL A 47 -1.67 5.37 0.60
C VAL A 47 -3.01 4.74 1.02
N TYR A 48 -3.85 5.48 1.74
CA TYR A 48 -5.19 5.02 2.15
C TYR A 48 -6.13 4.98 0.95
N VAL A 49 -6.01 5.94 0.03
CA VAL A 49 -6.76 5.93 -1.24
C VAL A 49 -6.41 4.69 -2.07
N LEU A 50 -5.13 4.32 -2.13
CA LEU A 50 -4.74 3.07 -2.80
C LEU A 50 -5.28 1.84 -2.05
N ARG A 51 -5.18 1.80 -0.72
CA ARG A 51 -5.76 0.72 0.08
C ARG A 51 -7.26 0.56 -0.18
N ASP A 52 -8.02 1.65 -0.20
CA ASP A 52 -9.46 1.60 -0.44
C ASP A 52 -9.76 1.12 -1.86
N PHE A 53 -8.94 1.49 -2.84
CA PHE A 53 -9.00 0.90 -4.18
C PHE A 53 -8.76 -0.62 -4.16
N LEU A 54 -7.77 -1.10 -3.41
CA LEU A 54 -7.50 -2.53 -3.25
C LEU A 54 -8.72 -3.26 -2.70
N PHE A 55 -9.27 -2.85 -1.56
CA PHE A 55 -10.40 -3.55 -0.95
C PHE A 55 -11.70 -3.43 -1.74
N ARG A 56 -11.90 -2.32 -2.48
CA ARG A 56 -13.06 -2.18 -3.37
C ARG A 56 -13.03 -3.17 -4.54
N ASN A 57 -11.85 -3.43 -5.11
CA ASN A 57 -11.72 -4.20 -6.35
C ASN A 57 -11.24 -5.65 -6.16
N TYR A 58 -10.60 -5.95 -5.02
CA TYR A 58 -9.91 -7.21 -4.76
C TYR A 58 -10.34 -7.88 -3.47
N SER A 59 -11.51 -7.57 -2.91
CA SER A 59 -11.99 -8.17 -1.65
C SER A 59 -12.00 -9.70 -1.64
N SER A 60 -12.22 -10.35 -2.79
CA SER A 60 -12.15 -11.81 -2.93
C SER A 60 -10.73 -12.38 -3.00
N THR A 61 -9.75 -11.55 -3.35
CA THR A 61 -8.32 -11.92 -3.42
C THR A 61 -7.60 -11.54 -2.14
N LEU A 62 -7.96 -10.42 -1.52
CA LEU A 62 -7.37 -9.89 -0.29
C LEU A 62 -8.14 -10.40 0.92
N THR A 63 -7.95 -11.68 1.21
CA THR A 63 -8.53 -12.34 2.38
C THR A 63 -7.50 -12.46 3.51
N MET A 64 -7.96 -12.80 4.71
CA MET A 64 -7.05 -13.02 5.84
C MET A 64 -6.00 -14.08 5.50
N GLY A 65 -4.73 -13.71 5.60
CA GLY A 65 -3.59 -14.58 5.27
C GLY A 65 -3.09 -14.50 3.82
N SER A 66 -3.82 -13.84 2.91
CA SER A 66 -3.33 -13.57 1.54
C SER A 66 -2.03 -12.76 1.59
N THR A 67 -1.13 -12.96 0.62
CA THR A 67 0.19 -12.33 0.60
C THR A 67 0.35 -11.36 -0.57
N VAL A 68 0.58 -10.09 -0.26
CA VAL A 68 0.84 -9.02 -1.22
C VAL A 68 2.34 -8.75 -1.32
N LEU A 69 2.85 -8.61 -2.54
CA LEU A 69 4.17 -8.01 -2.78
C LEU A 69 4.02 -6.49 -2.97
N ASP A 70 4.63 -5.70 -2.11
CA ASP A 70 4.67 -4.23 -2.19
C ASP A 70 5.98 -3.78 -2.86
N VAL A 71 5.93 -3.62 -4.17
CA VAL A 71 7.07 -3.30 -5.03
C VAL A 71 7.47 -1.83 -4.85
N ALA A 72 8.75 -1.62 -4.53
CA ALA A 72 9.30 -0.33 -4.15
C ALA A 72 8.46 0.36 -3.05
N GLY A 73 7.97 -0.44 -2.09
CA GLY A 73 7.09 0.00 -0.99
C GLY A 73 7.71 1.05 -0.05
N GLY A 74 9.00 1.36 -0.22
CA GLY A 74 9.68 2.48 0.42
C GLY A 74 9.64 2.38 1.94
N LYS A 75 8.82 3.22 2.58
CA LYS A 75 8.70 3.23 4.04
C LYS A 75 7.94 2.03 4.60
N GLY A 76 7.13 1.37 3.78
CA GLY A 76 6.29 0.26 4.19
C GLY A 76 4.98 0.67 4.87
N ASP A 77 4.53 1.92 4.70
CA ASP A 77 3.28 2.38 5.33
C ASP A 77 2.06 1.56 4.84
N LEU A 78 1.98 1.26 3.54
CA LEU A 78 0.92 0.40 2.98
C LEU A 78 0.99 -1.00 3.56
N SER A 79 2.16 -1.64 3.44
CA SER A 79 2.41 -2.99 3.96
C SER A 79 2.11 -3.12 5.45
N TRP A 80 2.43 -2.10 6.25
CA TRP A 80 2.13 -2.09 7.67
C TRP A 80 0.61 -2.07 7.93
N ILE A 81 -0.13 -1.23 7.19
CA ILE A 81 -1.59 -1.12 7.30
C ILE A 81 -2.26 -2.43 6.88
N LEU A 82 -1.90 -2.99 5.73
CA LEU A 82 -2.44 -4.26 5.24
C LEU A 82 -2.27 -5.38 6.28
N ARG A 83 -1.09 -5.47 6.90
CA ARG A 83 -0.78 -6.48 7.91
C ARG A 83 -1.51 -6.28 9.22
N ASN A 84 -1.38 -5.09 9.81
CA ASN A 84 -1.78 -4.87 11.20
C ASN A 84 -3.24 -4.41 11.35
N ILE A 85 -3.84 -3.85 10.29
CA ILE A 85 -5.23 -3.41 10.29
C ILE A 85 -6.09 -4.40 9.51
N ASP A 86 -5.63 -4.86 8.34
CA ASP A 86 -6.48 -5.63 7.42
C ASP A 86 -6.30 -7.15 7.52
N GLY A 87 -5.29 -7.62 8.25
CA GLY A 87 -4.99 -9.06 8.38
C GLY A 87 -4.44 -9.70 7.09
N VAL A 88 -3.96 -8.89 6.16
CA VAL A 88 -3.35 -9.32 4.88
C VAL A 88 -1.83 -9.31 5.03
N ASN A 89 -1.16 -10.42 4.71
CA ASN A 89 0.30 -10.46 4.71
C ASN A 89 0.85 -9.53 3.61
N SER A 90 1.96 -8.87 3.89
CA SER A 90 2.62 -7.99 2.94
C SER A 90 4.13 -8.12 3.05
N ILE A 91 4.78 -8.29 1.90
CA ILE A 91 6.23 -8.38 1.76
C ILE A 91 6.70 -7.16 0.97
N ILE A 92 7.56 -6.35 1.56
CA ILE A 92 8.13 -5.17 0.89
C ILE A 92 9.33 -5.60 0.05
N ALA A 93 9.31 -5.31 -1.25
CA ALA A 93 10.46 -5.50 -2.13
C ALA A 93 11.03 -4.14 -2.53
N ASP A 94 12.06 -3.70 -1.81
CA ASP A 94 12.73 -2.41 -2.05
C ASP A 94 14.22 -2.55 -1.68
N PRO A 95 15.16 -2.03 -2.48
CA PRO A 95 16.59 -2.07 -2.13
C PRO A 95 16.91 -1.35 -0.82
N ARG A 96 16.04 -0.43 -0.38
CA ARG A 96 16.14 0.32 0.88
C ARG A 96 15.46 -0.44 2.01
N THR A 97 15.96 -0.26 3.22
CA THR A 97 15.30 -0.75 4.43
C THR A 97 14.04 0.09 4.71
N PRO A 98 12.88 -0.54 4.97
CA PRO A 98 11.66 0.18 5.31
C PRO A 98 11.77 0.93 6.63
N ASN A 99 11.01 2.02 6.75
CA ASN A 99 10.98 2.86 7.95
C ASN A 99 9.58 3.46 8.17
N HIS A 100 8.77 2.72 8.92
CA HIS A 100 7.41 3.08 9.31
C HIS A 100 7.36 3.79 10.69
N GLN A 101 8.48 4.29 11.25
CA GLN A 101 8.50 4.94 12.58
C GLN A 101 7.52 6.11 12.70
N ARG A 102 7.32 6.87 11.62
CA ARG A 102 6.37 8.00 11.62
C ARG A 102 4.91 7.53 11.66
N LEU A 103 4.62 6.39 11.04
CA LEU A 103 3.31 5.74 11.11
C LEU A 103 3.08 5.23 12.53
N LEU A 104 4.04 4.50 13.11
CA LEU A 104 3.95 3.99 14.49
C LEU A 104 3.69 5.10 15.51
N LYS A 105 4.43 6.21 15.44
CA LYS A 105 4.17 7.38 16.31
C LYS A 105 2.76 7.94 16.15
N SER A 106 2.19 7.87 14.94
CA SER A 106 0.82 8.32 14.69
C SER A 106 -0.20 7.33 15.24
N VAL A 107 0.05 6.03 15.12
CA VAL A 107 -0.76 4.96 15.70
C VAL A 107 -0.77 5.06 17.22
N GLU A 108 0.41 5.08 17.84
CA GLU A 108 0.59 5.22 19.30
C GLU A 108 -0.11 6.48 19.82
N PHE A 109 0.04 7.63 19.14
CA PHE A 109 -0.67 8.84 19.52
C PHE A 109 -2.18 8.66 19.50
N LEU A 110 -2.74 8.08 18.42
CA LEU A 110 -4.20 7.92 18.27
C LEU A 110 -4.77 6.88 19.26
N LEU A 111 -4.01 5.84 19.58
CA LEU A 111 -4.41 4.84 20.58
C LEU A 111 -4.44 5.45 21.99
N ASN A 112 -3.44 6.27 22.32
CA ASN A 112 -3.35 6.93 23.63
C ASN A 112 -4.30 8.13 23.79
N HIS A 113 -4.92 8.61 22.70
CA HIS A 113 -5.86 9.75 22.70
C HIS A 113 -7.13 9.40 21.90
N PRO A 114 -8.02 8.53 22.43
CA PRO A 114 -9.21 8.07 21.70
C PRO A 114 -10.17 9.20 21.30
N GLU A 115 -10.28 10.25 22.11
CA GLU A 115 -11.07 11.45 21.80
C GLU A 115 -10.55 12.17 20.54
N GLU A 116 -9.22 12.27 20.39
CA GLU A 116 -8.59 12.81 19.18
C GLU A 116 -8.81 11.89 17.98
N ALA A 117 -8.77 10.57 18.19
CA ALA A 117 -9.03 9.61 17.13
C ALA A 117 -10.45 9.74 16.57
N VAL A 118 -11.47 9.93 17.43
CA VAL A 118 -12.86 10.17 17.00
C VAL A 118 -12.96 11.44 16.16
N ILE A 119 -12.37 12.56 16.62
CA ILE A 119 -12.41 13.83 15.88
C ILE A 119 -11.74 13.70 14.51
N ARG A 120 -10.57 13.05 14.46
CA ARG A 120 -9.79 12.91 13.22
C ARG A 120 -10.33 11.83 12.27
N ALA A 121 -11.19 10.94 12.75
CA ALA A 121 -11.86 9.95 11.91
C ALA A 121 -12.93 10.57 11.00
N VAL A 122 -13.47 11.74 11.36
CA VAL A 122 -14.54 12.41 10.60
C VAL A 122 -14.01 12.90 9.26
N GLU A 123 -14.63 12.44 8.17
CA GLU A 123 -14.32 12.85 6.80
C GLU A 123 -14.79 14.28 6.52
N GLY A 124 -14.18 14.93 5.52
CA GLY A 124 -14.53 16.31 5.13
C GLY A 124 -13.96 17.40 6.03
N LEU A 125 -13.41 17.08 7.21
CA LEU A 125 -12.76 18.05 8.08
C LEU A 125 -11.26 18.24 7.73
N PRO A 126 -10.69 19.44 7.91
CA PRO A 126 -9.25 19.70 7.71
C PRO A 126 -8.33 18.85 8.61
N THR A 127 -8.85 18.40 9.74
CA THR A 127 -8.17 17.49 10.69
C THR A 127 -8.23 16.02 10.28
N HIS A 128 -9.02 15.67 9.26
CA HIS A 128 -9.25 14.28 8.86
C HIS A 128 -7.95 13.51 8.65
N GLN A 129 -7.90 12.33 9.26
CA GLN A 129 -6.81 11.37 9.18
C GLN A 129 -7.40 9.97 9.00
N PRO A 130 -7.32 9.36 7.80
CA PRO A 130 -7.90 8.04 7.54
C PRO A 130 -7.45 6.95 8.52
N LEU A 131 -6.19 7.01 8.98
CA LEU A 131 -5.68 6.11 10.02
C LEU A 131 -6.54 6.09 11.29
N ALA A 132 -7.04 7.26 11.72
CA ALA A 132 -7.85 7.37 12.91
C ALA A 132 -9.17 6.61 12.75
N LYS A 133 -9.81 6.74 11.58
CA LYS A 133 -11.01 5.98 11.23
C LYS A 133 -10.77 4.47 11.27
N LEU A 134 -9.64 4.01 10.72
CA LEU A 134 -9.28 2.59 10.72
C LEU A 134 -9.00 2.03 12.12
N LEU A 135 -8.52 2.86 13.05
CA LEU A 135 -8.23 2.43 14.43
C LEU A 135 -9.46 2.44 15.35
N LEU A 136 -10.57 3.09 14.97
CA LEU A 136 -11.76 3.20 15.83
C LEU A 136 -12.34 1.85 16.31
N PRO A 137 -12.50 0.82 15.46
CA PRO A 137 -13.03 -0.47 15.90
C PRO A 137 -12.17 -1.09 17.02
N HIS A 138 -10.86 -0.89 16.96
CA HIS A 138 -9.91 -1.39 17.94
C HIS A 138 -9.99 -0.65 19.28
N LEU A 139 -10.26 0.65 19.26
CA LEU A 139 -10.46 1.47 20.46
C LEU A 139 -11.74 1.14 21.23
N ILE A 140 -12.78 0.71 20.52
CA ILE A 140 -14.07 0.32 21.11
C ILE A 140 -13.94 -1.04 21.81
N ASP A 141 -13.20 -1.96 21.21
CA ASP A 141 -12.97 -3.32 21.71
C ASP A 141 -12.16 -3.33 23.02
N GLU A 142 -11.27 -2.36 23.24
CA GLU A 142 -10.53 -2.19 24.50
C GLU A 142 -11.42 -1.67 25.65
N LYS A 143 -12.42 -0.83 25.37
CA LYS A 143 -13.34 -0.31 26.40
C LYS A 143 -14.37 -1.34 26.88
N GLY A 144 -14.59 -2.42 26.13
CA GLY A 144 -15.51 -3.52 26.48
C GLY A 144 -14.88 -4.67 27.27
N ARG A 145 -13.55 -4.73 27.40
CA ARG A 145 -12.78 -5.87 27.96
C ARG A 145 -12.32 -5.67 29.41
N ASN A 146 -13.19 -5.16 30.27
CA ASN A 146 -12.86 -4.94 31.69
C ASN A 146 -13.24 -6.08 32.64
N ASP A 147 -13.80 -7.20 32.19
CA ASP A 147 -14.05 -8.35 33.06
C ASP A 147 -13.77 -9.68 32.35
N THR A 148 -12.87 -10.46 32.93
CA THR A 148 -12.52 -11.87 32.64
C THR A 148 -11.58 -12.21 31.45
N GLU A 149 -10.45 -12.81 31.84
CA GLU A 149 -9.57 -13.76 31.14
C GLU A 149 -8.79 -13.31 29.88
N GLN A 150 -7.46 -13.22 30.07
CA GLN A 150 -6.39 -13.30 29.07
C GLN A 150 -6.64 -12.48 27.79
N GLY A 151 -6.54 -11.16 27.98
CA GLY A 151 -6.65 -10.17 26.91
C GLY A 151 -5.71 -10.45 25.75
N ARG A 152 -6.28 -10.63 24.55
CA ARG A 152 -5.58 -10.38 23.29
C ARG A 152 -5.33 -8.87 23.21
N GLN A 153 -4.21 -8.44 23.78
CA GLN A 153 -3.60 -7.17 23.42
C GLN A 153 -3.37 -7.22 21.90
N ILE A 154 -3.85 -6.21 21.18
CA ILE A 154 -3.56 -6.16 19.74
C ILE A 154 -2.05 -6.07 19.63
N VAL A 155 -1.43 -7.10 19.05
CA VAL A 155 0.00 -7.08 18.76
C VAL A 155 0.18 -6.18 17.53
N ILE A 156 0.05 -4.86 17.72
CA ILE A 156 0.24 -3.79 16.70
C ILE A 156 1.75 -3.60 16.41
N ASN A 157 2.49 -4.72 16.45
CA ASN A 157 3.92 -4.74 16.64
C ASN A 157 4.63 -5.72 15.68
N SER A 158 3.90 -6.30 14.72
CA SER A 158 4.53 -7.10 13.67
C SER A 158 4.90 -6.19 12.50
N SER A 159 6.17 -5.80 12.44
CA SER A 159 6.74 -5.20 11.23
C SER A 159 6.49 -6.14 10.03
N PRO A 160 6.09 -5.63 8.86
CA PRO A 160 6.03 -6.44 7.65
C PRO A 160 7.36 -7.09 7.33
N GLU A 161 7.32 -8.25 6.67
CA GLU A 161 8.50 -8.84 6.08
C GLU A 161 9.00 -7.97 4.93
N TYR A 162 10.31 -7.98 4.70
CA TYR A 162 10.88 -7.25 3.58
C TYR A 162 12.08 -7.97 2.98
N MET A 163 12.26 -7.79 1.69
CA MET A 163 13.43 -8.24 0.95
C MET A 163 14.11 -7.04 0.31
N ARG A 164 15.42 -6.96 0.50
CA ARG A 164 16.25 -5.94 -0.14
C ARG A 164 16.64 -6.42 -1.53
N ILE A 165 15.86 -6.00 -2.53
CA ILE A 165 15.99 -6.43 -3.92
C ILE A 165 15.43 -5.35 -4.87
N HIS A 166 16.02 -5.23 -6.05
CA HIS A 166 15.47 -4.50 -7.17
C HIS A 166 14.45 -5.37 -7.93
N ILE A 167 13.24 -4.85 -8.10
CA ILE A 167 12.29 -5.41 -9.05
C ILE A 167 12.57 -4.79 -10.42
N ASP A 168 13.35 -5.48 -11.24
CA ASP A 168 13.81 -5.02 -12.55
C ASP A 168 13.65 -6.11 -13.65
N ASN A 169 14.07 -5.79 -14.87
CA ASN A 169 13.99 -6.73 -15.99
C ASN A 169 14.91 -7.96 -15.81
N THR A 170 16.01 -7.79 -15.08
CA THR A 170 16.96 -8.87 -14.76
C THR A 170 16.29 -9.91 -13.89
N LEU A 171 15.67 -9.50 -12.79
CA LEU A 171 14.92 -10.35 -11.88
C LEU A 171 13.80 -11.10 -12.60
N VAL A 172 12.99 -10.38 -13.39
CA VAL A 172 11.90 -11.00 -14.16
C VAL A 172 12.46 -12.04 -15.16
N GLY A 173 13.62 -11.77 -15.77
CA GLY A 173 14.32 -12.72 -16.64
C GLY A 173 14.69 -14.01 -15.92
N ILE A 174 15.28 -13.90 -14.73
CA ILE A 174 15.70 -15.05 -13.92
C ILE A 174 14.51 -15.85 -13.43
N LEU A 175 13.48 -15.20 -12.88
CA LEU A 175 12.27 -15.89 -12.42
C LEU A 175 11.56 -16.61 -13.57
N ARG A 176 11.64 -16.10 -14.80
CA ARG A 176 11.13 -16.79 -16.00
C ARG A 176 11.92 -18.05 -16.31
N GLN A 177 13.24 -18.03 -16.17
CA GLN A 177 14.11 -19.21 -16.37
C GLN A 177 13.79 -20.28 -15.32
N VAL A 178 13.80 -19.91 -14.04
CA VAL A 178 13.48 -20.79 -12.91
C VAL A 178 12.11 -21.44 -13.07
N ARG A 179 11.09 -20.67 -13.49
CA ARG A 179 9.73 -21.21 -13.67
C ARG A 179 9.61 -22.21 -14.82
N ASN A 180 10.32 -21.97 -15.92
CA ASN A 180 10.22 -22.82 -17.11
C ASN A 180 10.99 -24.14 -16.98
N ASN A 181 11.99 -24.22 -16.10
CA ASN A 181 12.76 -25.44 -15.89
C ASN A 181 13.29 -25.51 -14.45
N PRO A 182 12.59 -26.17 -13.52
CA PRO A 182 12.99 -26.25 -12.11
C PRO A 182 14.15 -27.23 -11.86
N SER A 183 15.07 -27.38 -12.82
CA SER A 183 16.28 -28.19 -12.66
C SER A 183 17.27 -27.53 -11.69
N GLY A 184 18.22 -28.31 -11.17
CA GLY A 184 19.20 -27.83 -10.19
C GLY A 184 20.06 -26.65 -10.68
N SER A 185 20.30 -26.52 -12.00
CA SER A 185 21.15 -25.46 -12.57
C SER A 185 20.49 -24.08 -12.56
N GLU A 186 19.17 -23.97 -12.70
CA GLU A 186 18.48 -22.67 -12.66
C GLU A 186 18.25 -22.19 -11.22
N LEU A 187 18.19 -23.11 -10.26
CA LEU A 187 18.29 -22.73 -8.85
C LEU A 187 19.64 -22.08 -8.53
N THR A 188 20.70 -22.45 -9.26
CA THR A 188 22.01 -21.78 -9.15
C THR A 188 21.98 -20.36 -9.73
N SER A 189 21.30 -20.14 -10.87
CA SER A 189 21.19 -18.79 -11.47
C SER A 189 20.43 -17.83 -10.54
N TRP A 190 19.39 -18.31 -9.85
CA TRP A 190 18.73 -17.57 -8.77
C TRP A 190 19.67 -17.24 -7.61
N ASP A 191 20.37 -18.24 -7.06
CA ASP A 191 21.27 -18.04 -5.92
C ASP A 191 22.41 -17.05 -6.26
N GLU A 192 22.96 -17.12 -7.48
CA GLU A 192 23.99 -16.20 -7.98
C GLU A 192 23.48 -14.76 -8.11
N HIS A 193 22.27 -14.58 -8.64
CA HIS A 193 21.63 -13.28 -8.73
C HIS A 193 21.37 -12.70 -7.34
N TRP A 194 20.80 -13.50 -6.43
CA TRP A 194 20.50 -13.07 -5.06
C TRP A 194 21.75 -12.58 -4.32
N GLU A 195 22.87 -13.30 -4.43
CA GLU A 195 24.13 -12.88 -3.79
C GLU A 195 24.78 -11.68 -4.50
N THR A 196 24.62 -11.56 -5.82
CA THR A 196 25.07 -10.37 -6.55
C THR A 196 24.31 -9.14 -6.14
N GLU A 197 22.99 -9.24 -6.10
CA GLU A 197 22.07 -8.20 -5.68
C GLU A 197 22.36 -7.71 -4.26
N LYS A 198 22.54 -8.64 -3.30
CA LYS A 198 22.99 -8.31 -1.95
C LYS A 198 24.31 -7.54 -1.92
N ARG A 199 25.27 -7.94 -2.75
CA ARG A 199 26.59 -7.30 -2.83
C ARG A 199 26.47 -5.89 -3.40
N GLU A 200 25.68 -5.72 -4.46
CA GLU A 200 25.40 -4.42 -5.08
C GLU A 200 24.70 -3.48 -4.11
N ILE A 201 23.62 -3.93 -3.47
CA ILE A 201 22.90 -3.13 -2.48
C ILE A 201 23.80 -2.74 -1.29
N LYS A 202 24.73 -3.59 -0.87
CA LYS A 202 25.70 -3.29 0.19
C LYS A 202 26.81 -2.34 -0.27
N SER A 203 27.28 -2.48 -1.51
CA SER A 203 28.36 -1.67 -2.07
C SER A 203 27.88 -0.31 -2.54
N ASN A 204 26.59 -0.19 -2.87
CA ASN A 204 26.03 1.02 -3.45
C ASN A 204 25.97 2.14 -2.40
N LYS A 205 26.84 3.14 -2.58
CA LYS A 205 26.89 4.39 -1.79
C LYS A 205 25.98 5.49 -2.36
N VAL A 206 25.31 5.28 -3.51
CA VAL A 206 24.59 6.33 -4.25
C VAL A 206 23.14 5.97 -4.60
N HIS A 207 22.25 6.84 -4.12
CA HIS A 207 20.88 7.21 -4.48
C HIS A 207 20.02 6.32 -5.40
N TYR A 208 19.06 5.62 -4.78
CA TYR A 208 17.71 5.49 -5.32
C TYR A 208 16.82 6.56 -4.67
N GLY A 209 16.44 7.59 -5.44
CA GLY A 209 15.48 8.62 -5.00
C GLY A 209 15.92 9.50 -3.82
N GLY A 210 17.22 9.78 -3.66
CA GLY A 210 17.65 10.85 -2.73
C GLY A 210 17.97 10.43 -1.29
N THR A 211 18.01 9.13 -0.97
CA THR A 211 18.43 8.71 0.39
C THR A 211 19.36 7.52 0.31
N ALA A 212 20.61 7.71 0.75
CA ALA A 212 21.52 6.61 1.03
C ALA A 212 20.86 5.65 2.06
N PRO A 213 21.20 4.35 2.04
CA PRO A 213 20.79 3.43 3.09
C PRO A 213 21.25 3.98 4.44
N LYS A 214 20.33 4.53 5.24
CA LYS A 214 20.68 4.88 6.62
C LYS A 214 20.81 3.57 7.39
N PRO A 215 21.89 3.38 8.17
CA PRO A 215 21.95 2.27 9.12
C PRO A 215 20.72 2.37 10.04
N SER A 216 19.81 1.44 9.78
CA SER A 216 18.69 0.98 10.57
C SER A 216 18.04 1.99 11.53
N SER A 217 16.93 2.55 11.08
CA SER A 217 15.83 2.96 11.96
C SER A 217 15.13 1.71 12.51
N ILE A 218 15.82 0.91 13.32
CA ILE A 218 15.23 -0.24 14.00
C ILE A 218 14.15 0.30 14.94
N ALA A 219 12.89 -0.05 14.67
CA ALA A 219 11.85 0.13 15.67
C ALA A 219 12.16 -0.86 16.81
N LYS A 220 12.54 -0.35 17.98
CA LYS A 220 12.66 -1.19 19.19
C LYS A 220 11.24 -1.56 19.61
N VAL A 221 10.92 -2.85 19.50
CA VAL A 221 9.69 -3.42 20.03
C VAL A 221 10.09 -4.45 21.09
N ASP A 222 9.63 -4.26 22.33
CA ASP A 222 9.79 -5.18 23.46
C ASP A 222 11.24 -5.66 23.75
N GLY A 223 12.25 -4.83 23.46
CA GLY A 223 13.65 -5.13 23.76
C GLY A 223 14.27 -6.26 22.95
N MET A 224 13.56 -6.86 21.99
CA MET A 224 14.05 -7.95 21.15
C MET A 224 14.16 -7.48 19.69
N GLU A 225 15.40 -7.43 19.18
CA GLU A 225 15.71 -7.05 17.79
C GLU A 225 15.25 -8.16 16.83
N ARG A 226 14.02 -8.08 16.30
CA ARG A 226 13.60 -8.92 15.18
C ARG A 226 13.66 -8.13 13.89
N ASP A 227 14.75 -8.32 13.17
CA ASP A 227 14.85 -7.90 11.78
C ASP A 227 14.03 -8.86 10.92
N ASN A 228 12.87 -8.41 10.43
CA ASN A 228 11.99 -9.21 9.57
C ASN A 228 12.48 -9.22 8.10
N GLN A 229 13.79 -9.10 7.90
CA GLN A 229 14.39 -9.17 6.58
C GLN A 229 14.46 -10.62 6.11
N ILE A 230 13.86 -10.89 4.95
CA ILE A 230 14.12 -12.10 4.19
C ILE A 230 15.52 -11.97 3.60
N SER A 231 16.48 -12.69 4.20
CA SER A 231 17.89 -12.67 3.83
C SER A 231 18.35 -14.00 3.22
N ASP A 232 17.59 -15.07 3.40
CA ASP A 232 17.86 -16.37 2.78
C ASP A 232 17.34 -16.40 1.33
N SER A 233 18.17 -16.94 0.43
CA SER A 233 17.87 -17.01 -1.01
C SER A 233 16.63 -17.86 -1.28
N ARG A 234 16.49 -18.99 -0.58
CA ARG A 234 15.38 -19.93 -0.79
C ARG A 234 14.08 -19.39 -0.23
N LEU A 235 14.13 -18.75 0.93
CA LEU A 235 12.97 -18.04 1.48
C LEU A 235 12.49 -16.91 0.55
N ALA A 236 13.43 -16.16 -0.07
CA ALA A 236 13.07 -15.13 -1.03
C ALA A 236 12.41 -15.70 -2.29
N LEU A 237 12.94 -16.77 -2.86
CA LEU A 237 12.30 -17.46 -4.00
C LEU A 237 10.91 -18.01 -3.63
N ASN A 238 10.81 -18.65 -2.46
CA ASN A 238 9.54 -19.17 -1.95
C ASN A 238 8.51 -18.06 -1.75
N ALA A 239 8.93 -16.88 -1.29
CA ALA A 239 8.04 -15.73 -1.15
C ALA A 239 7.41 -15.33 -2.49
N PHE A 240 8.15 -15.33 -3.60
CA PHE A 240 7.58 -15.08 -4.93
C PHE A 240 6.58 -16.16 -5.37
N HIS A 241 6.77 -17.41 -4.94
CA HIS A 241 5.85 -18.51 -5.24
C HIS A 241 4.55 -18.47 -4.42
N SER A 242 4.56 -17.83 -3.25
CA SER A 242 3.40 -17.75 -2.35
C SER A 242 2.61 -16.44 -2.45
N LEU A 243 2.90 -15.59 -3.44
CA LEU A 243 2.19 -14.33 -3.64
C LEU A 243 0.79 -14.56 -4.20
N ASP A 244 -0.17 -13.78 -3.69
CA ASP A 244 -1.53 -13.70 -4.22
C ASP A 244 -1.74 -12.46 -5.10
N MET A 245 -0.93 -11.41 -4.91
CA MET A 245 -1.10 -10.13 -5.60
C MET A 245 0.20 -9.32 -5.61
N ILE A 246 0.37 -8.48 -6.64
CA ILE A 246 1.46 -7.48 -6.71
C ILE A 246 0.89 -6.06 -6.67
N VAL A 247 1.45 -5.22 -5.80
CA VAL A 247 1.09 -3.81 -5.68
C VAL A 247 2.34 -2.95 -5.83
N GLY A 248 2.23 -1.80 -6.51
CA GLY A 248 3.32 -0.83 -6.60
C GLY A 248 2.79 0.59 -6.59
N PHE A 249 3.03 1.34 -5.50
CA PHE A 249 2.55 2.72 -5.37
C PHE A 249 3.66 3.72 -5.68
N HIS A 250 3.66 4.25 -6.91
CA HIS A 250 4.76 5.07 -7.44
C HIS A 250 6.11 4.35 -7.38
N PRO A 251 6.25 3.14 -7.98
CA PRO A 251 7.43 2.30 -7.82
C PRO A 251 8.65 2.77 -8.63
N ASP A 252 8.68 4.03 -9.07
CA ASP A 252 9.76 4.66 -9.83
C ASP A 252 10.30 3.76 -10.96
N GLN A 253 11.60 3.43 -10.97
CA GLN A 253 12.24 2.58 -11.97
C GLN A 253 11.60 1.18 -12.10
N ALA A 254 11.06 0.65 -11.01
CA ALA A 254 10.47 -0.69 -10.96
C ALA A 254 9.06 -0.76 -11.58
N THR A 255 8.49 0.35 -12.06
CA THR A 255 7.11 0.41 -12.57
C THR A 255 6.81 -0.63 -13.65
N GLU A 256 7.67 -0.73 -14.67
CA GLU A 256 7.45 -1.69 -15.75
C GLU A 256 7.67 -3.13 -15.29
N ALA A 257 8.79 -3.37 -14.58
CA ALA A 257 9.14 -4.69 -14.10
C ALA A 257 8.10 -5.25 -13.10
N ALA A 258 7.45 -4.40 -12.31
CA ALA A 258 6.34 -4.80 -11.44
C ALA A 258 5.16 -5.39 -12.23
N ILE A 259 4.81 -4.76 -13.36
CA ILE A 259 3.76 -5.26 -14.26
C ILE A 259 4.24 -6.53 -14.96
N ASP A 260 5.47 -6.56 -15.47
CA ASP A 260 6.02 -7.74 -16.13
C ASP A 260 6.13 -8.95 -15.19
N LEU A 261 6.46 -8.72 -13.92
CA LEU A 261 6.46 -9.75 -12.88
C LEU A 261 5.06 -10.30 -12.63
N ALA A 262 4.04 -9.42 -12.54
CA ALA A 262 2.65 -9.86 -12.38
C ALA A 262 2.14 -10.65 -13.59
N LEU A 263 2.46 -10.21 -14.80
CA LEU A 263 2.13 -10.92 -16.02
C LEU A 263 2.84 -12.27 -16.11
N LEU A 264 4.12 -12.31 -15.73
CA LEU A 264 4.88 -13.55 -15.64
C LEU A 264 4.22 -14.51 -14.68
N LEU A 265 3.96 -14.10 -13.42
CA LEU A 265 3.41 -14.96 -12.37
C LEU A 265 1.90 -15.22 -12.51
N ARG A 266 1.23 -14.54 -13.45
CA ARG A 266 -0.24 -14.58 -13.64
C ARG A 266 -0.99 -14.18 -12.35
N LEU A 267 -0.50 -13.14 -11.69
CA LEU A 267 -1.09 -12.61 -10.47
C LEU A 267 -1.87 -11.32 -10.75
N PRO A 268 -3.01 -11.09 -10.08
CA PRO A 268 -3.64 -9.79 -10.08
C PRO A 268 -2.64 -8.71 -9.63
N PHE A 269 -2.77 -7.51 -10.19
CA PHE A 269 -1.89 -6.41 -9.82
C PHE A 269 -2.56 -5.06 -9.79
N VAL A 270 -1.97 -4.15 -9.02
CA VAL A 270 -2.31 -2.73 -8.96
C VAL A 270 -1.02 -1.90 -8.91
N VAL A 271 -0.75 -1.14 -9.97
CA VAL A 271 0.46 -0.31 -10.09
C VAL A 271 0.07 1.13 -10.41
N VAL A 272 0.67 2.10 -9.73
CA VAL A 272 0.48 3.53 -10.01
C VAL A 272 1.77 4.08 -10.63
N PRO A 273 1.87 4.22 -11.96
CA PRO A 273 3.05 4.77 -12.62
C PRO A 273 3.30 6.23 -12.21
N CYS A 274 4.57 6.60 -11.98
CA CYS A 274 4.96 7.97 -11.62
C CYS A 274 5.96 8.62 -12.59
N CYS A 275 7.08 7.94 -12.84
CA CYS A 275 8.27 8.47 -13.48
C CYS A 275 8.65 7.63 -14.71
N VAL A 276 9.11 8.27 -15.78
CA VAL A 276 9.36 7.61 -17.09
C VAL A 276 10.80 7.13 -17.24
N PHE A 277 11.76 7.85 -16.63
CA PHE A 277 13.20 7.57 -16.70
C PHE A 277 13.73 7.27 -18.12
N PRO A 278 13.47 8.13 -19.12
CA PRO A 278 13.79 7.82 -20.52
C PRO A 278 15.28 7.55 -20.75
N SER A 279 16.19 8.16 -19.96
CA SER A 279 17.63 7.94 -20.06
C SER A 279 18.06 6.55 -19.55
N GLU A 280 17.36 6.00 -18.55
CA GLU A 280 17.63 4.67 -17.98
C GLU A 280 16.97 3.56 -18.80
N PHE A 281 15.86 3.87 -19.48
CA PHE A 281 15.12 2.94 -20.34
C PHE A 281 15.03 3.44 -21.79
N PRO A 282 16.18 3.58 -22.50
CA PRO A 282 16.23 4.09 -23.86
C PRO A 282 15.50 3.22 -24.89
N GLU A 283 15.34 1.93 -24.60
CA GLU A 283 14.73 0.90 -25.44
C GLU A 283 13.20 0.95 -25.47
N ARG A 284 12.55 1.59 -24.49
CA ARG A 284 11.09 1.73 -24.47
C ARG A 284 10.60 2.46 -25.71
N ASN A 285 9.87 1.74 -26.56
CA ASN A 285 9.29 2.27 -27.79
C ASN A 285 7.79 1.98 -27.85
N PHE A 286 7.01 2.99 -28.20
CA PHE A 286 5.58 2.87 -28.43
C PHE A 286 5.19 3.59 -29.71
N LYS A 287 4.48 2.88 -30.61
CA LYS A 287 4.05 3.41 -31.93
C LYS A 287 5.21 4.02 -32.75
N GLY A 288 6.37 3.37 -32.72
CA GLY A 288 7.56 3.79 -33.46
C GLY A 288 8.32 4.96 -32.83
N LYS A 289 7.93 5.44 -31.64
CA LYS A 289 8.56 6.56 -30.93
C LYS A 289 9.09 6.12 -29.56
N ARG A 290 10.23 6.67 -29.17
CA ARG A 290 10.78 6.45 -27.82
C ARG A 290 9.86 7.04 -26.77
N VAL A 291 9.57 6.27 -25.72
CA VAL A 291 8.72 6.70 -24.60
C VAL A 291 9.47 7.74 -23.77
N ARG A 292 8.98 8.98 -23.77
CA ARG A 292 9.60 10.09 -23.03
C ARG A 292 8.62 10.86 -22.15
N GLN A 293 7.33 10.77 -22.44
CA GLN A 293 6.28 11.46 -21.69
C GLN A 293 5.49 10.48 -20.83
N TYR A 294 4.89 11.00 -19.77
CA TYR A 294 4.08 10.21 -18.85
C TYR A 294 2.89 9.54 -19.55
N SER A 295 2.20 10.26 -20.43
CA SER A 295 1.08 9.73 -21.23
C SER A 295 1.52 8.56 -22.11
N ASP A 296 2.64 8.71 -22.82
CA ASP A 296 3.20 7.64 -23.66
C ASP A 296 3.58 6.41 -22.81
N PHE A 297 4.09 6.64 -21.59
CA PHE A 297 4.47 5.56 -20.69
C PHE A 297 3.26 4.78 -20.19
N VAL A 298 2.19 5.47 -19.79
CA VAL A 298 0.93 4.81 -19.38
C VAL A 298 0.35 3.99 -20.54
N GLU A 299 0.31 4.55 -21.75
CA GLU A 299 -0.17 3.83 -22.93
C GLU A 299 0.73 2.63 -23.28
N TYR A 300 2.04 2.80 -23.23
CA TYR A 300 3.02 1.72 -23.41
C TYR A 300 2.76 0.56 -22.44
N LEU A 301 2.57 0.84 -21.15
CA LEU A 301 2.28 -0.18 -20.14
C LEU A 301 0.94 -0.88 -20.39
N CYS A 302 -0.11 -0.14 -20.75
CA CYS A 302 -1.41 -0.74 -21.11
C CYS A 302 -1.32 -1.68 -22.31
N ASN A 303 -0.38 -1.45 -23.25
CA ASN A 303 -0.21 -2.30 -24.42
C ASN A 303 0.50 -3.63 -24.11
N LYS A 304 1.03 -3.81 -22.90
CA LYS A 304 1.67 -5.08 -22.50
C LYS A 304 0.67 -6.22 -22.33
N HIS A 305 -0.60 -5.92 -22.04
CA HIS A 305 -1.66 -6.92 -22.02
C HIS A 305 -3.05 -6.29 -22.26
N HIS A 306 -3.85 -6.90 -23.13
CA HIS A 306 -5.12 -6.31 -23.61
C HIS A 306 -6.21 -6.19 -22.54
N LYS A 307 -6.06 -6.84 -21.38
CA LYS A 307 -6.97 -6.74 -20.23
C LYS A 307 -6.53 -5.71 -19.18
N ILE A 308 -5.39 -5.03 -19.35
CA ILE A 308 -4.96 -4.00 -18.39
C ILE A 308 -5.99 -2.87 -18.40
N ARG A 309 -6.53 -2.58 -17.21
CA ARG A 309 -7.48 -1.48 -16.98
C ARG A 309 -6.75 -0.27 -16.41
N ARG A 310 -7.39 0.89 -16.53
CA ARG A 310 -6.92 2.15 -15.93
C ARG A 310 -8.05 2.86 -15.20
N GLU A 311 -7.75 3.41 -14.04
CA GLU A 311 -8.66 4.27 -13.27
C GLU A 311 -7.88 5.48 -12.71
N LYS A 312 -8.57 6.56 -12.32
CA LYS A 312 -7.98 7.66 -11.57
C LYS A 312 -8.28 7.49 -10.09
N LEU A 313 -7.24 7.51 -9.25
CA LEU A 313 -7.38 7.50 -7.80
C LEU A 313 -7.83 8.88 -7.27
N PRO A 314 -8.82 8.93 -6.37
CA PRO A 314 -9.41 10.17 -5.88
C PRO A 314 -8.58 10.82 -4.76
N PHE A 315 -7.35 11.22 -5.06
CA PHE A 315 -6.57 12.08 -4.17
C PHE A 315 -6.28 13.44 -4.80
N VAL A 316 -6.04 14.45 -3.95
CA VAL A 316 -5.82 15.85 -4.33
C VAL A 316 -4.85 15.97 -5.50
N GLU A 317 -5.35 16.50 -6.62
CA GLU A 317 -4.55 16.78 -7.81
C GLU A 317 -3.58 17.94 -7.51
N THR A 318 -2.36 17.78 -8.00
CA THR A 318 -1.29 18.78 -7.98
C THR A 318 -0.62 18.71 -9.35
N ASP A 319 0.11 19.72 -9.78
CA ASP A 319 0.80 19.71 -11.10
C ASP A 319 1.72 18.50 -11.33
N THR A 320 2.16 17.86 -10.24
CA THR A 320 3.03 16.67 -10.25
C THR A 320 2.31 15.39 -9.83
N ALA A 321 1.00 15.44 -9.57
CA ALA A 321 0.24 14.27 -9.10
C ALA A 321 0.13 13.22 -10.21
N LYS A 322 0.51 11.99 -9.88
CA LYS A 322 0.37 10.82 -10.74
C LYS A 322 -0.67 9.91 -10.12
N ASN A 323 -1.93 10.09 -10.52
CA ASN A 323 -3.10 9.43 -9.92
C ASN A 323 -3.71 8.34 -10.80
N VAL A 324 -3.14 8.05 -11.97
CA VAL A 324 -3.60 6.94 -12.81
C VAL A 324 -3.08 5.63 -12.21
N VAL A 325 -4.00 4.72 -11.91
CA VAL A 325 -3.71 3.35 -11.49
C VAL A 325 -3.96 2.40 -12.66
N LEU A 326 -3.02 1.50 -12.90
CA LEU A 326 -3.10 0.40 -13.85
C LEU A 326 -3.30 -0.91 -13.09
N TYR A 327 -4.23 -1.73 -13.54
CA TYR A 327 -4.59 -2.91 -12.78
C TYR A 327 -5.18 -4.04 -13.62
N MET A 328 -5.06 -5.27 -13.12
CA MET A 328 -5.72 -6.48 -13.62
C MET A 328 -6.26 -7.30 -12.44
N LEU A 329 -7.41 -7.95 -12.66
CA LEU A 329 -8.03 -8.88 -11.73
C LEU A 329 -7.53 -10.31 -12.02
N LYS A 330 -7.76 -11.22 -11.07
CA LYS A 330 -7.37 -12.62 -11.20
C LYS A 330 -8.00 -13.29 -12.43
N ASP A 331 -9.26 -12.97 -12.72
CA ASP A 331 -10.02 -13.55 -13.83
C ASP A 331 -9.62 -13.00 -15.22
N ASP A 332 -8.68 -12.05 -15.29
CA ASP A 332 -8.21 -11.50 -16.57
C ASP A 332 -7.11 -12.36 -17.25
N PHE A 333 -6.59 -13.38 -16.56
CA PHE A 333 -5.43 -14.18 -17.00
C PHE A 333 -5.76 -15.44 -17.78
#